data_AF-A0A5C6YKK7-F1
#
_entry.id   AF-A0A5C6YKK7-F1
#
_cell.length_a   1.000
_cell.length_b   1.000
_cell.length_c   1.000
_cell.angle_alpha   90.00
_cell.angle_beta   90.00
_cell.angle_gamma   90.00
#
_symmetry.space_group_name_H-M   'P 1'
#
loop_
_entity.id
_entity.type
_entity.pdbx_description
1 polymer ?
#
loop_
_entity_poly.entity_id
_entity_poly.type
_entity_poly.pdbx_seq_one_letter_code
_entity_poly.pdbx_strand_id
1 'polypeptide(L)'
;MRSKFFFAKTCFGMWIFIALVVGCKNKTESNISSSKGDFNGLYTVDYENSDIEYVWIFADDMHYVLYLGSTSNYLNANKSINYESPTHYYVIGKKFYSCGIDNNMNATPLIECKNRKSEPRYNIVSIDTIGDTYFKEKYQVIQLEDYYSKDPIKLKKRL
;
A
#
# COMPACT_ATOMS: atom_id res chain seq x y z
N MET A 1 -12.03 16.37 -81.06
CA MET A 1 -12.84 15.14 -81.23
C MET A 1 -12.79 14.32 -79.93
N ARG A 2 -13.85 13.58 -79.59
CA ARG A 2 -13.84 12.49 -78.57
C ARG A 2 -12.80 11.42 -79.02
N SER A 3 -12.18 10.53 -78.24
CA SER A 3 -12.36 9.98 -76.88
C SER A 3 -11.01 9.30 -76.49
N LYS A 4 -10.73 8.65 -75.34
CA LYS A 4 -11.53 8.14 -74.21
C LYS A 4 -10.79 8.36 -72.85
N PHE A 5 -11.57 8.29 -71.77
CA PHE A 5 -11.25 7.81 -70.42
C PHE A 5 -9.87 7.16 -70.13
N PHE A 6 -9.25 7.56 -69.01
CA PHE A 6 -9.33 6.75 -67.78
C PHE A 6 -9.48 7.63 -66.53
N PHE A 7 -10.18 7.11 -65.52
CA PHE A 7 -10.61 7.87 -64.33
C PHE A 7 -9.52 7.98 -63.27
N ALA A 8 -9.70 8.93 -62.34
CA ALA A 8 -8.70 9.33 -61.37
C ALA A 8 -8.83 8.66 -59.99
N LYS A 9 -7.70 8.72 -59.24
CA LYS A 9 -7.58 8.89 -57.78
C LYS A 9 -8.08 7.80 -56.81
N THR A 10 -7.21 7.57 -55.80
CA THR A 10 -7.53 7.16 -54.40
C THR A 10 -8.07 5.74 -54.20
N CYS A 11 -7.85 5.05 -53.07
CA CYS A 11 -7.28 5.45 -51.77
C CYS A 11 -6.67 4.23 -51.02
N PHE A 12 -5.87 4.52 -49.98
CA PHE A 12 -5.72 3.80 -48.70
C PHE A 12 -5.77 2.24 -48.62
N GLY A 13 -4.78 1.68 -47.90
CA GLY A 13 -4.75 0.27 -47.46
C GLY A 13 -3.37 -0.13 -46.94
N MET A 14 -2.85 0.50 -45.88
CA MET A 14 -3.04 0.01 -44.51
C MET A 14 -2.70 -1.49 -44.34
N TRP A 15 -1.40 -1.79 -44.32
CA TRP A 15 -0.87 -3.01 -43.69
C TRP A 15 -0.16 -2.64 -42.38
N ILE A 16 -0.96 -2.26 -41.38
CA ILE A 16 -0.51 -2.22 -39.99
C ILE A 16 -0.47 -3.67 -39.50
N PHE A 17 0.69 -4.32 -39.63
CA PHE A 17 0.94 -5.58 -38.95
C PHE A 17 1.36 -5.32 -37.50
N ILE A 18 0.34 -5.09 -36.68
CA ILE A 18 0.17 -5.59 -35.30
C ILE A 18 1.46 -6.13 -34.64
N ALA A 19 2.29 -5.22 -34.12
CA ALA A 19 3.29 -5.53 -33.10
C ALA A 19 2.70 -5.23 -31.71
N LEU A 20 1.64 -5.97 -31.36
CA LEU A 20 0.91 -5.81 -30.10
C LEU A 20 1.13 -7.01 -29.17
N VAL A 21 1.42 -6.70 -27.90
CA VAL A 21 1.38 -7.59 -26.72
C VAL A 21 2.45 -8.68 -26.61
N VAL A 22 3.73 -8.27 -26.53
CA VAL A 22 4.55 -8.72 -25.39
C VAL A 22 4.27 -7.72 -24.27
N GLY A 23 3.74 -8.06 -23.10
CA GLY A 23 3.66 -9.39 -22.49
C GLY A 23 3.70 -9.32 -20.96
N CYS A 24 3.86 -8.13 -20.38
CA CYS A 24 3.80 -7.91 -18.93
C CYS A 24 2.46 -7.29 -18.51
N LYS A 25 1.38 -8.08 -18.56
CA LYS A 25 0.29 -7.89 -17.59
C LYS A 25 0.83 -8.36 -16.24
N ASN A 26 1.42 -7.46 -15.46
CA ASN A 26 1.51 -7.66 -14.02
C ASN A 26 0.07 -7.81 -13.53
N LYS A 27 -0.31 -9.05 -13.21
CA LYS A 27 -1.68 -9.41 -12.90
C LYS A 27 -1.97 -8.97 -11.46
N THR A 28 -2.30 -7.70 -11.28
CA THR A 28 -2.77 -7.17 -10.00
C THR A 28 -4.12 -7.81 -9.67
N GLU A 29 -4.07 -8.93 -8.96
CA GLU A 29 -5.26 -9.61 -8.43
C GLU A 29 -5.79 -8.85 -7.22
N SER A 30 -6.43 -7.70 -7.47
CA SER A 30 -7.09 -6.91 -6.45
C SER A 30 -8.38 -7.63 -6.01
N ASN A 31 -8.30 -8.37 -4.92
CA ASN A 31 -9.40 -9.17 -4.40
C ASN A 31 -9.86 -8.60 -3.05
N ILE A 32 -10.83 -7.68 -3.08
CA ILE A 32 -11.17 -6.88 -1.88
C ILE A 32 -12.14 -7.62 -0.96
N SER A 33 -11.61 -8.65 -0.32
CA SER A 33 -12.16 -9.28 0.88
C SER A 33 -11.09 -9.21 1.97
N SER A 34 -10.89 -8.03 2.57
CA SER A 34 -9.81 -7.88 3.55
C SER A 34 -10.15 -8.55 4.89
N SER A 35 -9.31 -9.49 5.28
CA SER A 35 -9.32 -10.10 6.61
C SER A 35 -8.25 -9.44 7.48
N LYS A 36 -8.42 -9.50 8.80
CA LYS A 36 -7.39 -9.05 9.76
C LYS A 36 -6.06 -9.80 9.54
N GLY A 37 -6.11 -11.07 9.15
CA GLY A 37 -4.92 -11.89 8.89
C GLY A 37 -4.08 -11.42 7.70
N ASP A 38 -4.67 -10.68 6.76
CA ASP A 38 -3.98 -10.17 5.58
C ASP A 38 -2.89 -9.15 5.95
N PHE A 39 -3.02 -8.52 7.12
CA PHE A 39 -2.07 -7.55 7.65
C PHE A 39 -0.90 -8.19 8.39
N ASN A 40 -0.96 -9.47 8.79
CA ASN A 40 0.07 -10.07 9.66
C ASN A 40 1.46 -10.10 9.02
N GLY A 41 2.47 -9.53 9.69
CA GLY A 41 3.87 -9.54 9.26
C GLY A 41 4.58 -8.20 9.47
N LEU A 42 5.77 -8.08 8.89
CA LEU A 42 6.63 -6.89 8.95
C LEU A 42 6.61 -6.17 7.59
N TYR A 43 6.37 -4.86 7.61
CA TYR A 43 6.22 -4.02 6.43
C TYR A 43 7.18 -2.82 6.53
N THR A 44 7.87 -2.49 5.45
CA THR A 44 8.42 -1.14 5.26
C THR A 44 7.27 -0.21 4.90
N VAL A 45 7.34 1.05 5.34
CA VAL A 45 6.27 2.03 5.14
C VAL A 45 6.78 3.22 4.33
N ASP A 46 6.19 3.40 3.16
CA ASP A 46 6.42 4.58 2.32
C ASP A 46 5.32 5.61 2.60
N TYR A 47 5.70 6.73 3.24
CA TYR A 47 4.87 7.93 3.36
C TYR A 47 5.22 8.91 2.24
N GLU A 48 4.24 9.55 1.61
CA GLU A 48 4.50 10.48 0.50
C GLU A 48 5.30 11.73 0.92
N ASN A 49 5.19 12.14 2.18
CA ASN A 49 5.75 13.39 2.71
C ASN A 49 6.71 13.19 3.92
N SER A 50 7.42 12.05 4.01
CA SER A 50 8.37 11.82 5.10
C SER A 50 9.66 11.13 4.63
N ASP A 51 10.81 11.72 4.99
CA ASP A 51 12.14 11.15 4.79
C ASP A 51 12.54 10.15 5.89
N ILE A 52 11.67 9.89 6.87
CA ILE A 52 11.91 8.95 7.96
C ILE A 52 11.51 7.53 7.52
N GLU A 53 12.45 6.60 7.58
CA GLU A 53 12.18 5.18 7.37
C GLU A 53 11.40 4.59 8.56
N TYR A 54 10.18 4.13 8.30
CA TYR A 54 9.32 3.44 9.26
C TYR A 54 9.17 1.96 8.91
N VAL A 55 9.08 1.13 9.95
CA VAL A 55 8.70 -0.28 9.87
C VAL A 55 7.46 -0.49 10.74
N TRP A 56 6.41 -1.04 10.13
CA TRP A 56 5.19 -1.45 10.82
C TRP A 56 5.16 -2.96 10.95
N ILE A 57 4.88 -3.46 12.16
CA ILE A 57 4.71 -4.88 12.44
C ILE A 57 3.30 -5.11 12.92
N PHE A 58 2.62 -6.10 12.33
CA PHE A 58 1.32 -6.58 12.76
C PHE A 58 1.45 -8.03 13.21
N ALA A 59 1.06 -8.31 14.45
CA ALA A 59 1.03 -9.64 15.02
C ALA A 59 -0.23 -9.77 15.87
N ASP A 60 -0.97 -10.86 15.71
CA ASP A 60 -2.27 -11.08 16.36
C ASP A 60 -3.21 -9.87 16.22
N ASP A 61 -3.62 -9.20 17.29
CA ASP A 61 -4.38 -7.93 17.30
C ASP A 61 -3.54 -6.68 17.56
N MET A 62 -2.22 -6.78 17.56
CA MET A 62 -1.31 -5.70 17.89
C MET A 62 -0.57 -5.15 16.67
N HIS A 63 -0.40 -3.83 16.68
CA HIS A 63 0.36 -3.03 15.72
C HIS A 63 1.50 -2.33 16.45
N TYR A 64 2.71 -2.46 15.90
CA TYR A 64 3.95 -1.90 16.44
C TYR A 64 4.59 -1.02 15.36
N VAL A 65 5.05 0.17 15.76
CA VAL A 65 5.76 1.11 14.87
C VAL A 65 7.20 1.24 15.35
N LEU A 66 8.14 1.07 14.43
CA LEU A 66 9.58 1.25 14.61
C LEU A 66 10.07 2.28 13.61
N TYR A 67 11.03 3.11 14.00
CA TYR A 67 11.66 4.09 13.10
C TYR A 67 13.07 4.43 13.55
N LEU A 68 13.89 4.95 12.64
CA LEU A 68 15.22 5.44 12.99
C LEU A 68 15.11 6.72 13.84
N GLY A 69 15.76 6.72 15.00
CA GLY A 69 15.91 7.92 15.83
C GLY A 69 16.69 9.01 15.08
N SER A 70 16.50 10.27 15.51
CA SER A 70 17.07 11.45 14.84
C SER A 70 18.57 11.29 14.52
N THR A 71 18.93 11.58 13.27
CA THR A 71 20.27 11.43 12.69
C THR A 71 21.30 12.47 13.15
N SER A 72 21.00 13.20 14.23
CA SER A 72 21.96 14.13 14.85
C SER A 72 23.11 13.35 15.49
N ASN A 73 24.26 13.31 14.81
CA ASN A 73 25.51 12.74 15.31
C ASN A 73 25.96 13.32 16.67
N TYR A 74 25.46 14.51 17.05
CA TYR A 74 25.71 15.14 18.35
C TYR A 74 24.86 14.58 19.50
N LEU A 75 23.70 13.98 19.20
CA LEU A 75 22.77 13.46 20.20
C LEU A 75 22.71 11.93 20.24
N ASN A 76 23.22 11.24 19.21
CA ASN A 76 23.08 9.79 19.11
C ASN A 76 24.26 9.13 18.36
N ALA A 77 25.35 8.84 19.07
CA ALA A 77 26.53 8.21 18.50
C ALA A 77 26.29 6.76 18.00
N ASN A 78 25.27 6.09 18.55
CA ASN A 78 24.79 4.79 18.11
C ASN A 78 23.39 5.02 17.51
N LYS A 79 23.23 4.85 16.19
CA LYS A 79 21.94 5.02 15.48
C LYS A 79 20.82 4.22 16.19
N SER A 80 20.02 4.87 17.03
CA SER A 80 19.03 4.18 17.86
C SER A 80 17.78 3.86 17.04
N ILE A 81 17.20 2.69 17.29
CA ILE A 81 15.85 2.37 16.81
C ILE A 81 14.88 2.89 17.87
N ASN A 82 14.02 3.81 17.46
CA ASN A 82 12.91 4.27 18.27
C ASN A 82 11.67 3.40 17.99
N TYR A 83 10.76 3.34 18.95
CA TYR A 83 9.49 2.63 18.81
C TYR A 83 8.35 3.45 19.42
N GLU A 84 7.15 3.28 18.89
CA GLU A 84 5.93 3.80 19.51
C GLU A 84 5.33 2.77 20.47
N SER A 85 4.49 3.22 21.40
CA SER A 85 3.72 2.30 22.25
C SER A 85 2.85 1.39 21.36
N PRO A 86 2.86 0.05 21.58
CA PRO A 86 2.04 -0.87 20.81
C PRO A 86 0.55 -0.53 20.91
N THR A 87 -0.20 -0.68 19.82
CA THR A 87 -1.65 -0.39 19.79
C THR A 87 -2.43 -1.59 19.28
N HIS A 88 -3.61 -1.86 19.85
CA HIS A 88 -4.51 -2.84 19.25
C HIS A 88 -5.06 -2.29 17.92
N TYR A 89 -5.33 -3.19 16.96
CA TYR A 89 -5.96 -2.84 15.68
C TYR A 89 -7.04 -3.85 15.28
N TYR A 90 -7.99 -3.39 14.44
CA TYR A 90 -8.95 -4.27 13.79
C TYR A 90 -9.36 -3.73 12.41
N VAL A 91 -9.89 -4.63 11.58
CA VAL A 91 -10.31 -4.34 10.20
C VAL A 91 -11.78 -4.74 10.01
N ILE A 92 -12.56 -3.88 9.35
CA ILE A 92 -13.94 -4.17 8.95
C ILE A 92 -14.13 -3.73 7.49
N GLY A 93 -14.31 -4.69 6.58
CA GLY A 93 -14.54 -4.40 5.15
C GLY A 93 -13.33 -3.76 4.47
N LYS A 94 -13.39 -2.44 4.23
CA LYS A 94 -12.27 -1.62 3.72
C LYS A 94 -11.77 -0.58 4.73
N LYS A 95 -12.03 -0.77 6.01
CA LYS A 95 -11.71 0.20 7.08
C LYS A 95 -10.75 -0.42 8.09
N PHE A 96 -9.63 0.25 8.33
CA PHE A 96 -8.64 -0.10 9.34
C PHE A 96 -8.77 0.84 10.55
N TYR A 97 -8.81 0.27 11.74
CA TYR A 97 -8.98 0.98 13.00
C TYR A 97 -7.77 0.68 13.91
N SER A 98 -7.14 1.73 14.45
CA SER A 98 -6.19 1.63 15.57
C SER A 98 -6.86 2.13 16.84
N CYS A 99 -6.61 1.45 17.95
CA CYS A 99 -7.23 1.72 19.25
C CYS A 99 -6.49 2.74 20.11
N GLY A 100 -5.32 3.19 19.67
CA GLY A 100 -4.47 4.11 20.43
C GLY A 100 -4.05 3.57 21.79
N ILE A 101 -3.63 4.49 22.66
CA ILE A 101 -3.24 4.23 24.04
C ILE A 101 -4.17 4.95 25.04
N ASP A 102 -4.26 4.41 26.24
CA ASP A 102 -4.99 5.00 27.37
C ASP A 102 -4.14 6.06 28.12
N ASN A 103 -4.75 6.70 29.11
CA ASN A 103 -4.08 7.70 29.96
C ASN A 103 -2.93 7.14 30.80
N ASN A 104 -2.78 5.80 30.87
CA ASN A 104 -1.73 5.09 31.59
C ASN A 104 -0.64 4.57 30.62
N MET A 105 -0.64 5.02 29.35
CA MET A 105 0.27 4.60 28.28
C MET A 105 0.13 3.13 27.84
N ASN A 106 -0.96 2.45 28.19
CA ASN A 106 -1.26 1.08 27.77
C ASN A 106 -2.09 1.05 26.48
N ALA A 107 -1.99 -0.02 25.69
CA ALA A 107 -2.84 -0.22 24.51
C ALA A 107 -4.32 -0.32 24.91
N THR A 108 -5.19 0.56 24.39
CA THR A 108 -6.63 0.52 24.70
C THR A 108 -7.21 -0.85 24.32
N PRO A 109 -7.93 -1.57 25.21
CA PRO A 109 -8.47 -2.90 24.91
C PRO A 109 -9.41 -2.92 23.69
N LEU A 110 -9.30 -3.96 22.84
CA LEU A 110 -10.12 -4.12 21.64
C LEU A 110 -11.63 -3.97 21.87
N ILE A 111 -12.14 -4.51 22.99
CA ILE A 111 -13.58 -4.50 23.31
C ILE A 111 -14.06 -3.06 23.52
N GLU A 112 -13.32 -2.29 24.32
CA GLU A 112 -13.64 -0.89 24.58
C GLU A 112 -13.51 -0.05 23.30
N CYS A 113 -12.42 -0.24 22.58
CA CYS A 113 -12.14 0.43 21.31
C CYS A 113 -13.28 0.26 20.28
N LYS A 114 -13.76 -0.97 20.07
CA LYS A 114 -14.90 -1.25 19.17
C LYS A 114 -16.21 -0.62 19.64
N ASN A 115 -16.42 -0.52 20.95
CA ASN A 115 -17.63 0.07 21.53
C ASN A 115 -17.67 1.61 21.41
N ARG A 116 -16.51 2.28 21.30
CA ARG A 116 -16.41 3.76 21.20
C ARG A 116 -16.93 4.34 19.87
N LYS A 117 -17.33 3.52 18.88
CA LYS A 117 -17.80 3.95 17.55
C LYS A 117 -16.88 4.99 16.88
N SER A 118 -15.57 4.81 17.01
CA SER A 118 -14.58 5.68 16.37
C SER A 118 -14.67 5.60 14.84
N GLU A 119 -14.24 6.67 14.19
CA GLU A 119 -13.90 6.63 12.77
C GLU A 119 -12.65 5.76 12.54
N PRO A 120 -12.46 5.16 11.35
CA PRO A 120 -11.25 4.42 11.05
C PRO A 120 -10.03 5.35 11.02
N ARG A 121 -8.85 4.78 11.27
CA ARG A 121 -7.59 5.50 11.07
C ARG A 121 -7.24 5.57 9.58
N TYR A 122 -7.48 4.48 8.84
CA TYR A 122 -7.21 4.39 7.40
C TYR A 122 -8.37 3.76 6.63
N ASN A 123 -8.59 4.23 5.41
CA ASN A 123 -9.29 3.49 4.37
C ASN A 123 -8.30 2.53 3.70
N ILE A 124 -8.72 1.30 3.43
CA ILE A 124 -7.94 0.30 2.69
C ILE A 124 -8.30 0.46 1.21
N VAL A 125 -7.35 1.00 0.43
CA VAL A 125 -7.51 1.23 -1.00
C VAL A 125 -7.34 -0.08 -1.77
N SER A 126 -6.25 -0.80 -1.52
CA SER A 126 -5.98 -2.12 -2.08
C SER A 126 -5.11 -2.99 -1.17
N ILE A 127 -5.20 -4.30 -1.38
CA ILE A 127 -4.25 -5.31 -0.88
C ILE A 127 -3.87 -6.14 -2.11
N ASP A 128 -2.67 -5.92 -2.61
CA ASP A 128 -2.20 -6.51 -3.86
C ASP A 128 -1.00 -7.42 -3.60
N THR A 129 -0.88 -8.52 -4.37
CA THR A 129 0.35 -9.32 -4.43
C THR A 129 1.06 -9.05 -5.74
N ILE A 130 2.29 -8.56 -5.66
CA ILE A 130 3.14 -8.21 -6.80
C ILE A 130 4.31 -9.19 -6.87
N GLY A 131 4.52 -9.80 -8.02
CA GLY A 131 5.71 -10.61 -8.31
C GLY A 131 6.77 -9.78 -9.01
N ASP A 132 8.02 -9.90 -8.58
CA ASP A 132 9.17 -9.41 -9.32
C ASP A 132 9.65 -10.50 -10.30
N THR A 133 9.49 -10.24 -11.60
CA THR A 133 9.84 -11.20 -12.67
C THR A 133 11.35 -11.46 -12.76
N TYR A 134 12.19 -10.51 -12.34
CA TYR A 134 13.65 -10.63 -12.43
C TYR A 134 14.23 -11.31 -11.20
N PHE A 135 13.83 -10.90 -9.99
CA PHE A 135 14.36 -11.45 -8.75
C PHE A 135 13.59 -12.69 -8.25
N LYS A 136 12.46 -13.05 -8.87
CA LYS A 136 11.54 -14.13 -8.46
C LYS A 136 10.95 -13.95 -7.05
N GLU A 137 11.02 -12.75 -6.51
CA GLU A 137 10.50 -12.40 -5.20
C GLU A 137 9.03 -12.04 -5.31
N LYS A 138 8.26 -12.27 -4.24
CA LYS A 138 6.88 -11.83 -4.12
C LYS A 138 6.77 -10.81 -3.00
N TYR A 139 5.91 -9.84 -3.22
CA TYR A 139 5.63 -8.77 -2.28
C TYR A 139 4.13 -8.63 -2.09
N GLN A 140 3.70 -8.46 -0.85
CA GLN A 140 2.39 -7.93 -0.54
C GLN A 140 2.52 -6.40 -0.41
N VAL A 141 1.65 -5.67 -1.10
CA VAL A 141 1.54 -4.22 -0.99
C VAL A 141 0.13 -3.88 -0.52
N ILE A 142 0.04 -3.21 0.62
CA ILE A 142 -1.22 -2.67 1.16
C ILE A 142 -1.19 -1.17 0.93
N GLN A 143 -2.17 -0.66 0.20
CA GLN A 143 -2.36 0.78 -0.02
C GLN A 143 -3.42 1.28 0.96
N LEU A 144 -3.02 2.20 1.82
CA LEU A 144 -3.86 2.87 2.81
C LEU A 144 -4.00 4.35 2.45
N GLU A 145 -5.10 4.95 2.87
CA GLU A 145 -5.37 6.39 2.80
C GLU A 145 -5.76 6.87 4.21
N ASP A 146 -5.10 7.90 4.75
CA ASP A 146 -5.52 8.50 6.02
C ASP A 146 -6.96 8.99 5.93
N TYR A 147 -7.78 8.58 6.90
CA TYR A 147 -9.21 8.84 6.85
C TYR A 147 -9.54 10.33 6.73
N TYR A 148 -8.78 11.20 7.39
CA TYR A 148 -9.00 12.63 7.46
C TYR A 148 -8.18 13.40 6.43
N SER A 149 -6.86 13.21 6.37
CA SER A 149 -5.99 14.04 5.51
C SER A 149 -5.97 13.59 4.05
N LYS A 150 -6.37 12.34 3.77
CA LYS A 150 -6.26 11.70 2.45
C LYS A 150 -4.83 11.43 1.98
N ASP A 151 -3.85 11.55 2.88
CA ASP A 151 -2.47 11.19 2.58
C ASP A 151 -2.37 9.68 2.32
N PRO A 152 -1.76 9.25 1.19
CA PRO A 152 -1.55 7.84 0.90
C PRO A 152 -0.36 7.29 1.69
N ILE A 153 -0.48 6.04 2.13
CA ILE A 153 0.56 5.28 2.80
C ILE A 153 0.66 3.91 2.12
N LYS A 154 1.87 3.45 1.82
CA LYS A 154 2.10 2.12 1.24
C LYS A 154 2.87 1.25 2.23
N LEU A 155 2.30 0.11 2.58
CA LEU A 155 2.94 -0.91 3.39
C LEU A 155 3.44 -2.01 2.45
N LYS A 156 4.74 -2.33 2.49
CA LYS A 156 5.35 -3.36 1.64
C LYS A 156 6.00 -4.46 2.48
N LYS A 157 5.52 -5.70 2.33
CA LYS A 157 6.07 -6.91 2.96
C LYS A 157 6.57 -7.89 1.89
N ARG A 158 7.71 -8.53 2.14
CA ARG A 158 8.21 -9.66 1.34
C ARG A 158 7.47 -10.96 1.74
N LEU A 159 7.05 -11.74 0.74
CA LEU A 159 6.39 -13.04 0.88
C LEU A 159 7.34 -14.22 0.62
#